data_AF-A0AAV6JNS8-F1
#
_entry.id   AF-A0AAV6JNS8-F1
#
_cell.length_a   1.000
_cell.length_b   1.000
_cell.length_c   1.000
_cell.angle_alpha   90.00
_cell.angle_beta   90.00
_cell.angle_gamma   90.00
#
_symmetry.space_group_name_H-M   'P 1'
#
loop_
_entity.id
_entity.type
_entity.pdbx_description
1 polymer ?
#
loop_
_entity_poly.entity_id
_entity_poly.type
_entity_poly.pdbx_seq_one_letter_code
_entity_poly.pdbx_strand_id
1 'polypeptide(L)'
;MLTTRFEELRMSEDENFDSFITKLSDIVNSFHALGEPISNLKVCRKVLRSLPERFRAKVVAIEESDKVDDILFEELVGKLQTFELNHLSKKPTLKPNKSIAFKSSREESSVTQASADNLDEEELDFFAKKFRKIC
;
A
#
# COMPACT_ATOMS: atom_id res chain seq x y z
N MET A 1 -5.08 25.14 9.26
CA MET A 1 -6.38 24.48 9.04
C MET A 1 -6.22 23.14 8.30
N LEU A 2 -5.54 23.10 7.15
CA LEU A 2 -5.24 21.83 6.44
C LEU A 2 -4.14 20.99 7.10
N THR A 3 -3.08 21.63 7.58
CA THR A 3 -2.03 20.98 8.40
C THR A 3 -2.61 20.32 9.63
N THR A 4 -3.52 21.00 10.34
CA THR A 4 -4.25 20.46 11.49
C THR A 4 -5.08 19.24 11.11
N ARG A 5 -5.87 19.31 10.02
CA ARG A 5 -6.65 18.15 9.53
C ARG A 5 -5.75 16.97 9.14
N PHE A 6 -4.61 17.24 8.52
CA PHE A 6 -3.63 16.21 8.20
C PHE A 6 -3.04 15.60 9.48
N GLU A 7 -2.66 16.39 10.49
CA GLU A 7 -2.12 15.90 11.76
C GLU A 7 -3.14 15.10 12.58
N GLU A 8 -4.40 15.52 12.59
CA GLU A 8 -5.50 14.87 13.29
C GLU A 8 -6.03 13.63 12.56
N LEU A 9 -5.78 13.49 11.25
CA LEU A 9 -6.24 12.34 10.48
C LEU A 9 -5.72 11.04 11.09
N ARG A 10 -6.64 10.21 11.57
CA ARG A 10 -6.40 8.88 12.11
C ARG A 10 -7.49 7.94 11.61
N MET A 11 -7.12 6.70 11.41
CA MET A 11 -8.04 5.67 10.99
C MET A 11 -8.71 5.05 12.22
N SER A 12 -10.04 4.90 12.16
CA SER A 12 -10.80 4.30 13.26
C SER A 12 -10.71 2.77 13.30
N GLU A 13 -11.10 2.16 14.42
CA GLU A 13 -11.09 0.70 14.56
C GLU A 13 -12.06 -0.02 13.61
N ASP A 14 -13.20 0.60 13.32
CA ASP A 14 -14.25 0.02 12.47
C ASP A 14 -14.22 0.54 11.01
N GLU A 15 -13.26 1.41 10.69
CA GLU A 15 -13.14 2.00 9.36
C GLU A 15 -12.36 1.09 8.40
N ASN A 16 -12.78 1.04 7.12
CA ASN A 16 -12.03 0.34 6.08
C ASN A 16 -10.83 1.17 5.61
N PHE A 17 -9.73 0.52 5.23
CA PHE A 17 -8.54 1.22 4.74
C PHE A 17 -8.81 2.09 3.52
N ASP A 18 -9.66 1.64 2.60
CA ASP A 18 -10.06 2.41 1.42
C ASP A 18 -10.75 3.75 1.77
N SER A 19 -11.59 3.77 2.81
CA SER A 19 -12.26 4.99 3.26
C SER A 19 -11.24 5.99 3.84
N PHE A 20 -10.30 5.49 4.62
CA PHE A 20 -9.20 6.28 5.17
C PHE A 20 -8.31 6.87 4.06
N ILE A 21 -7.92 6.08 3.05
CA ILE A 21 -7.11 6.55 1.92
C ILE A 21 -7.83 7.59 1.07
N THR A 22 -9.15 7.47 0.92
CA THR A 22 -9.97 8.48 0.23
C THR A 22 -9.88 9.82 0.96
N LYS A 23 -10.10 9.83 2.29
CA LYS A 23 -9.97 11.06 3.11
C LYS A 23 -8.57 11.65 3.07
N LEU A 24 -7.53 10.81 3.06
CA LEU A 24 -6.16 11.26 2.94
C LEU A 24 -5.90 11.90 1.57
N SER A 25 -6.39 11.28 0.50
CA SER A 25 -6.28 11.79 -0.88
C SER A 25 -6.95 13.14 -1.02
N ASP A 26 -8.12 13.35 -0.41
CA ASP A 26 -8.81 14.65 -0.41
C ASP A 26 -7.95 15.75 0.24
N ILE A 27 -7.28 15.43 1.34
CA ILE A 27 -6.38 16.36 2.03
C ILE A 27 -5.15 16.64 1.15
N VAL A 28 -4.50 15.62 0.61
CA VAL A 28 -3.32 15.78 -0.28
C VAL A 28 -3.67 16.59 -1.52
N ASN A 29 -4.83 16.35 -2.11
CA ASN A 29 -5.33 17.13 -3.24
C ASN A 29 -5.59 18.59 -2.86
N SER A 30 -6.10 18.85 -1.65
CA SER A 30 -6.26 20.21 -1.12
C SER A 30 -4.92 20.93 -0.96
N PHE A 31 -3.88 20.24 -0.48
CA PHE A 31 -2.51 20.77 -0.42
C PHE A 31 -1.95 21.09 -1.81
N HIS A 32 -2.19 20.20 -2.78
CA HIS A 32 -1.80 20.42 -4.17
C HIS A 32 -2.51 21.63 -4.79
N ALA A 33 -3.80 21.81 -4.52
CA ALA A 33 -4.59 22.95 -4.99
C ALA A 33 -4.11 24.29 -4.42
N LEU A 34 -3.45 24.28 -3.26
CA LEU A 34 -2.81 25.46 -2.65
C LEU A 34 -1.39 25.73 -3.17
N GLY A 35 -0.85 24.88 -4.03
CA GLY A 35 0.52 25.00 -4.53
C GLY A 35 1.60 24.55 -3.53
N GLU A 36 1.19 23.89 -2.43
CA GLU A 36 2.10 23.33 -1.42
C GLU A 36 2.01 21.79 -1.42
N PRO A 37 2.55 21.10 -2.45
CA PRO A 37 2.48 19.64 -2.50
C PRO A 37 3.26 19.00 -1.34
N ILE A 38 2.65 18.00 -0.70
CA ILE A 38 3.31 17.23 0.35
C ILE A 38 4.19 16.15 -0.29
N SER A 39 5.42 16.01 0.19
CA SER A 39 6.33 14.95 -0.21
C SER A 39 5.76 13.56 0.10
N ASN A 40 5.93 12.60 -0.81
CA ASN A 40 5.46 11.22 -0.67
C ASN A 40 5.84 10.58 0.68
N LEU A 41 7.12 10.71 1.08
CA LEU A 41 7.64 10.22 2.37
C LEU A 41 6.86 10.74 3.59
N LYS A 42 6.48 12.03 3.60
CA LYS A 42 5.66 12.61 4.69
C LYS A 42 4.27 11.97 4.74
N VAL A 43 3.68 11.69 3.58
CA VAL A 43 2.37 11.01 3.49
C VAL A 43 2.50 9.56 3.96
N CYS A 44 3.52 8.82 3.52
CA CYS A 44 3.77 7.45 3.95
C CYS A 44 3.96 7.32 5.46
N ARG A 45 4.84 8.15 6.05
CA ARG A 45 5.04 8.19 7.50
C ARG A 45 3.77 8.58 8.24
N LYS A 46 2.95 9.45 7.66
CA LYS A 46 1.66 9.82 8.23
C LYS A 46 0.70 8.64 8.24
N VAL A 47 0.57 7.89 7.14
CA VAL A 47 -0.26 6.67 7.07
C VAL A 47 0.15 5.69 8.16
N LEU A 48 1.43 5.32 8.23
CA LEU A 48 1.95 4.35 9.20
C LEU A 48 1.62 4.73 10.65
N ARG A 49 1.71 6.03 11.00
CA ARG A 49 1.38 6.55 12.35
C ARG A 49 -0.12 6.66 12.62
N SER A 50 -0.94 6.69 11.58
CA SER A 50 -2.40 6.84 11.67
C SER A 50 -3.15 5.52 11.66
N LEU A 51 -2.44 4.41 11.43
CA LEU A 51 -3.03 3.07 11.41
C LEU A 51 -3.33 2.55 12.83
N PRO A 52 -4.47 1.84 13.00
CA PRO A 52 -4.86 1.22 14.26
C PRO A 52 -4.06 -0.07 14.53
N GLU A 53 -4.15 -0.57 15.77
CA GLU A 53 -3.34 -1.70 16.26
C GLU A 53 -3.51 -3.00 15.44
N ARG A 54 -4.64 -3.16 14.75
CA ARG A 54 -4.87 -4.28 13.83
C ARG A 54 -3.85 -4.37 12.67
N PHE A 55 -3.22 -3.26 12.31
CA PHE A 55 -2.15 -3.22 11.29
C PHE A 55 -0.75 -3.30 11.88
N ARG A 56 -0.60 -3.36 13.21
CA ARG A 56 0.68 -3.28 13.91
C ARG A 56 1.72 -4.28 13.39
N ALA A 57 1.31 -5.53 13.16
CA ALA A 57 2.19 -6.57 12.62
C ALA A 57 2.79 -6.18 11.26
N LYS A 58 1.99 -5.54 10.40
CA LYS A 58 2.45 -5.08 9.08
C LYS A 58 3.30 -3.82 9.17
N VAL A 59 2.95 -2.89 10.06
CA VAL A 59 3.74 -1.67 10.30
C VAL A 59 5.14 -2.02 10.79
N VAL A 60 5.26 -2.90 11.78
CA VAL A 60 6.57 -3.36 12.30
C VAL A 60 7.40 -4.01 11.19
N ALA A 61 6.81 -4.89 10.38
CA ALA A 61 7.52 -5.52 9.27
C ALA A 61 7.99 -4.51 8.19
N ILE A 62 7.29 -3.39 8.02
CA ILE A 62 7.70 -2.33 7.11
C ILE A 62 8.84 -1.50 7.73
N GLU A 63 8.75 -1.17 9.02
CA GLU A 63 9.79 -0.44 9.76
C GLU A 63 11.09 -1.25 9.86
N GLU A 64 11.02 -2.54 10.19
CA GLU A 64 12.18 -3.44 10.27
C GLU A 64 12.88 -3.66 8.92
N SER A 65 12.17 -3.42 7.81
CA SER A 65 12.74 -3.58 6.48
C SER A 65 13.58 -2.37 6.02
N ASP A 66 13.72 -1.33 6.85
CA ASP A 66 14.41 -0.04 6.58
C ASP A 66 13.96 0.69 5.30
N LYS A 67 12.87 0.24 4.66
CA LYS A 67 12.37 0.75 3.38
C LYS A 67 11.35 1.87 3.52
N VAL A 68 11.17 2.45 4.71
CA VAL A 68 10.15 3.48 4.94
C VAL A 68 10.44 4.77 4.16
N ASP A 69 11.72 5.06 3.90
CA ASP A 69 12.13 6.29 3.24
C ASP A 69 12.09 6.19 1.71
N ASP A 70 12.23 4.98 1.16
CA ASP A 70 12.21 4.71 -0.28
C ASP A 70 10.86 4.18 -0.78
N ILE A 71 9.91 3.87 0.11
CA ILE A 71 8.61 3.32 -0.29
C ILE A 71 7.73 4.39 -0.94
N LEU A 72 7.24 4.07 -2.14
CA LEU A 72 6.23 4.86 -2.82
C LEU A 72 4.88 4.70 -2.11
N PHE A 73 4.14 5.79 -2.01
CA PHE A 73 2.78 5.81 -1.43
C PHE A 73 1.87 4.74 -2.04
N GLU A 74 1.88 4.56 -3.36
CA GLU A 74 1.06 3.54 -4.03
C GLU A 74 1.43 2.12 -3.60
N GLU A 75 2.74 1.85 -3.47
CA GLU A 75 3.23 0.56 -3.01
C GLU A 75 2.84 0.29 -1.55
N LEU A 76 2.94 1.32 -0.69
CA LEU A 76 2.50 1.25 0.69
C LEU A 76 0.99 0.96 0.79
N VAL A 77 0.18 1.69 0.02
CA VAL A 77 -1.28 1.49 -0.05
C VAL A 77 -1.60 0.07 -0.51
N GLY A 78 -0.96 -0.42 -1.58
CA GLY A 78 -1.17 -1.78 -2.08
C GLY A 78 -0.79 -2.86 -1.06
N LYS A 79 0.33 -2.69 -0.36
CA LYS A 79 0.76 -3.59 0.72
C LYS A 79 -0.23 -3.63 1.89
N LEU A 80 -0.80 -2.48 2.26
CA LEU A 80 -1.76 -2.36 3.35
C LEU A 80 -3.15 -2.88 2.97
N GLN A 81 -3.63 -2.59 1.76
CA GLN A 81 -4.88 -3.14 1.21
C GLN A 81 -4.82 -4.67 1.12
N THR A 82 -3.72 -5.22 0.60
CA THR A 82 -3.51 -6.67 0.52
C THR A 82 -3.48 -7.30 1.91
N PHE A 83 -2.89 -6.62 2.89
CA PHE A 83 -2.89 -7.07 4.28
C PHE A 83 -4.31 -7.06 4.88
N GLU A 84 -5.10 -6.02 4.65
CA GLU A 84 -6.48 -5.95 5.11
C GLU A 84 -7.33 -7.09 4.51
N LEU A 85 -7.22 -7.34 3.20
CA LEU A 85 -7.94 -8.41 2.53
C LEU A 85 -7.56 -9.81 3.02
N ASN A 86 -6.27 -10.09 3.26
CA ASN A 86 -5.82 -11.44 3.61
C ASN A 86 -5.84 -11.74 5.12
N HIS A 87 -5.57 -10.74 5.97
CA HIS A 87 -5.37 -10.96 7.41
C HIS A 87 -6.46 -10.35 8.29
N LEU A 88 -7.18 -9.32 7.80
CA LEU A 88 -8.22 -8.63 8.56
C LEU A 88 -9.63 -8.97 8.06
N SER A 89 -9.77 -9.41 6.81
CA SER A 89 -11.05 -9.86 6.30
C SER A 89 -11.44 -11.18 6.97
N LYS A 90 -12.39 -11.12 7.89
CA LYS A 90 -13.10 -12.28 8.44
C LYS A 90 -14.07 -12.89 7.42
N LYS A 91 -13.80 -12.82 6.11
CA LYS A 91 -14.58 -13.54 5.11
C LYS A 91 -13.79 -14.80 4.73
N PRO A 92 -14.29 -16.00 5.04
CA PRO A 92 -13.69 -17.23 4.56
C PRO A 92 -13.95 -17.29 3.06
N THR A 93 -13.03 -16.75 2.26
CA THR A 93 -13.06 -16.98 0.82
C THR A 93 -12.66 -18.43 0.59
N LEU A 94 -13.71 -19.24 0.53
CA LEU A 94 -13.80 -20.54 -0.11
C LEU A 94 -12.98 -21.65 0.56
N LYS A 95 -13.74 -22.60 1.12
CA LYS A 95 -13.32 -23.96 1.45
C LYS A 95 -12.21 -24.42 0.50
N PRO A 96 -11.03 -24.84 0.99
CA PRO A 96 -10.17 -25.65 0.15
C PRO A 96 -10.94 -26.96 -0.03
N ASN A 97 -11.60 -27.13 -1.18
CA ASN A 97 -11.94 -28.47 -1.66
C ASN A 97 -10.60 -29.16 -1.89
N LYS A 98 -10.10 -29.78 -0.83
CA LYS A 98 -8.94 -30.65 -0.83
C LYS A 98 -9.32 -31.90 -1.61
N SER A 99 -9.10 -31.86 -2.91
CA SER A 99 -8.77 -33.06 -3.68
C SER A 99 -7.59 -32.76 -4.57
N ILE A 100 -6.41 -32.57 -3.96
CA ILE A 100 -5.14 -32.75 -4.67
C ILE A 100 -4.75 -34.20 -4.44
N ALA A 101 -4.99 -35.03 -5.45
CA ALA A 101 -4.41 -36.36 -5.53
C ALA A 101 -2.98 -36.17 -6.04
N PHE A 102 -2.01 -36.16 -5.12
CA PHE A 102 -0.59 -36.04 -5.41
C PHE A 102 -0.07 -37.37 -5.98
N LYS A 103 0.19 -37.43 -7.30
CA LYS A 103 0.97 -38.51 -7.89
C LYS A 103 2.43 -38.06 -7.97
N SER A 104 3.26 -38.73 -7.17
CA SER A 104 4.71 -38.54 -7.09
C SER A 104 5.39 -39.10 -8.34
N SER A 105 6.11 -38.25 -9.07
CA SER A 105 7.31 -38.64 -9.79
C SER A 105 8.42 -37.63 -9.46
N ARG A 106 9.48 -38.18 -8.88
CA ARG A 106 10.82 -37.61 -8.61
C ARG A 106 11.49 -37.30 -9.98
N GLU A 107 12.25 -36.22 -10.23
CA GLU A 107 13.54 -35.67 -9.70
C GLU A 107 13.67 -34.17 -10.13
N GLU A 108 14.01 -33.17 -9.29
CA GLU A 108 15.32 -32.61 -8.84
C GLU A 108 15.72 -31.27 -9.52
N SER A 109 16.25 -30.31 -8.72
CA SER A 109 17.08 -29.12 -9.06
C SER A 109 16.34 -27.79 -9.41
N SER A 110 16.71 -26.55 -9.00
CA SER A 110 17.75 -25.96 -8.12
C SER A 110 17.56 -24.42 -7.98
N VAL A 111 17.63 -23.88 -6.75
CA VAL A 111 18.47 -22.73 -6.28
C VAL A 111 18.27 -21.26 -6.76
N THR A 112 17.84 -20.40 -5.81
CA THR A 112 18.21 -19.01 -5.36
C THR A 112 18.29 -17.72 -6.25
N GLN A 113 17.68 -16.67 -5.67
CA GLN A 113 18.14 -15.27 -5.38
C GLN A 113 18.18 -14.14 -6.44
N ALA A 114 17.45 -13.06 -6.10
CA ALA A 114 17.78 -11.62 -6.05
C ALA A 114 18.49 -10.89 -7.21
N SER A 115 17.96 -9.72 -7.63
CA SER A 115 18.61 -8.39 -7.53
C SER A 115 17.85 -7.28 -8.30
N ALA A 116 18.23 -6.04 -8.00
CA ALA A 116 17.60 -4.75 -8.28
C ALA A 116 17.86 -4.16 -9.69
N ASP A 117 17.24 -2.99 -9.90
CA ASP A 117 17.43 -1.95 -10.91
C ASP A 117 16.76 -2.08 -12.29
N ASN A 118 15.82 -1.15 -12.51
CA ASN A 118 15.60 -0.27 -13.68
C ASN A 118 14.08 -0.08 -13.85
N LEU A 119 13.55 1.06 -13.40
CA LEU A 119 12.24 1.53 -13.82
C LEU A 119 12.47 2.80 -14.63
N ASP A 120 12.54 2.58 -15.94
CA ASP A 120 12.76 3.58 -16.97
C ASP A 120 11.65 4.66 -16.94
N GLU A 121 12.04 5.89 -17.24
CA GLU A 121 11.20 7.11 -17.29
C GLU A 121 9.95 7.00 -18.19
N GLU A 122 9.80 5.90 -18.92
CA GLU A 122 8.66 5.58 -19.78
C GLU A 122 7.36 5.29 -19.00
N GLU A 123 7.43 4.86 -17.72
CA GLU A 123 6.23 4.67 -16.88
C GLU A 123 5.61 5.99 -16.37
N LEU A 124 6.40 7.07 -16.28
CA LEU A 124 5.88 8.42 -15.99
C LEU A 124 5.03 8.97 -17.15
N ASP A 125 5.31 8.56 -18.40
CA ASP A 125 4.52 8.97 -19.56
C ASP A 125 3.18 8.22 -19.64
N PHE A 126 3.04 7.05 -19.00
CA PHE A 126 1.77 6.34 -18.89
C PHE A 126 0.78 7.10 -17.98
N PHE A 127 1.25 7.63 -16.85
CA PHE A 127 0.44 8.53 -16.01
C PHE A 127 0.12 9.83 -16.75
N ALA A 128 1.08 10.43 -17.46
CA ALA A 128 0.84 11.65 -18.24
C ALA A 128 -0.16 11.45 -19.40
N LYS A 129 -0.17 10.28 -20.05
CA LYS A 129 -1.10 9.94 -21.14
C LYS A 129 -2.52 9.67 -20.63
N LYS A 130 -2.70 9.12 -19.42
CA LYS A 130 -4.02 8.82 -18.85
C LYS A 130 -4.83 10.09 -18.55
N PHE A 131 -4.18 11.20 -18.19
CA PHE A 131 -4.85 12.48 -17.93
C PHE A 131 -5.23 13.26 -19.20
N ARG A 132 -4.57 13.03 -20.34
CA ARG A 132 -4.91 13.69 -21.62
C ARG A 132 -6.16 13.13 -22.31
N LYS A 133 -6.68 11.98 -21.87
CA LYS A 133 -7.85 11.31 -22.50
C LYS A 133 -9.20 11.72 -21.89
N ILE A 134 -9.22 12.68 -20.98
CA ILE A 134 -10.43 13.23 -20.32
C ILE A 134 -10.70 14.70 -20.75
N CYS A 135 -10.07 15.16 -21.84
CA CYS A 135 -10.48 16.38 -22.55
C CYS A 135 -10.73 16.07 -24.02
#